data_AF-A0A9D4BY08-F1
#
_entry.id   AF-A0A9D4BY08-F1
#
_cell.length_a   1.000
_cell.length_b   1.000
_cell.length_c   1.000
_cell.angle_alpha   90.00
_cell.angle_beta   90.00
_cell.angle_gamma   90.00
#
_symmetry.space_group_name_H-M   'P 1'
#
loop_
_entity.id
_entity.type
_entity.pdbx_description
1 polymer ?
#
loop_
_entity_poly.entity_id
_entity_poly.type
_entity_poly.pdbx_seq_one_letter_code
_entity_poly.pdbx_strand_id
1 'polypeptide(L)' 'MATTSISDIAGIAYFDVGPDLSTLGFRWTRWLRSFELYTYRKDIASNAQRKALLLHSAGLEVQDICYALNCPDPESCVL' A
#
# COMPACT_ATOMS: atom_id res chain seq x y z
N MET A 1 -6.56 -2.84 25.20
CA MET A 1 -7.20 -4.05 24.64
C MET A 1 -6.88 -4.07 23.15
N ALA A 2 -5.99 -4.97 22.71
CA ALA A 2 -5.56 -5.03 21.31
C ALA A 2 -6.44 -6.02 20.55
N THR A 3 -7.45 -5.53 19.84
CA THR A 3 -8.28 -6.34 18.95
C THR A 3 -7.45 -6.75 17.74
N THR A 4 -6.93 -7.97 17.78
CA THR A 4 -6.32 -8.61 16.61
C THR A 4 -7.46 -9.01 15.68
N SER A 5 -7.78 -8.12 14.73
CA SER A 5 -8.72 -8.43 13.65
C SER A 5 -8.04 -9.40 12.69
N ILE A 6 -8.30 -10.70 12.88
CA ILE A 6 -8.04 -11.72 11.89
C ILE A 6 -9.17 -11.58 10.86
N SER A 7 -8.96 -10.73 9.86
CA SER A 7 -9.86 -10.69 8.72
C SER A 7 -9.55 -11.90 7.84
N ASP A 8 -10.59 -12.71 7.73
CA ASP A 8 -10.80 -13.86 6.87
C ASP A 8 -10.32 -13.63 5.41
N ILE A 9 -10.22 -14.71 4.64
CA ILE A 9 -9.59 -14.87 3.30
C ILE A 9 -10.08 -13.92 2.16
N ALA A 10 -10.77 -12.83 2.47
CA ALA A 10 -11.34 -11.84 1.55
C ALA A 10 -10.61 -10.47 1.57
N GLY A 11 -9.33 -10.44 1.18
CA GLY A 11 -8.60 -9.19 0.85
C GLY A 11 -7.58 -8.74 1.88
N ILE A 12 -6.66 -7.87 1.44
CA ILE A 12 -5.68 -7.24 2.33
C ILE A 12 -6.33 -6.09 3.10
N ALA A 13 -6.05 -5.99 4.41
CA ALA A 13 -6.49 -4.86 5.21
C ALA A 13 -5.86 -3.55 4.72
N TYR A 14 -6.56 -2.43 4.91
CA TYR A 14 -6.02 -1.10 4.63
C TYR A 14 -4.76 -0.83 5.47
N PHE A 15 -3.75 -0.17 4.89
CA PHE A 15 -2.58 0.26 5.65
C PHE A 15 -2.89 1.52 6.45
N ASP A 16 -2.95 1.41 7.77
CA ASP A 16 -3.10 2.56 8.66
C ASP A 16 -1.71 3.12 9.05
N VAL A 17 -1.47 4.39 8.69
CA VAL A 17 -0.23 5.11 9.05
C VAL A 17 -0.14 5.30 10.56
N GLY A 18 -1.29 5.49 11.23
CA GLY A 18 -1.37 5.69 12.67
C GLY A 18 -0.59 6.93 13.17
N PRO A 19 -0.66 7.24 14.47
CA PRO A 19 0.04 8.41 15.03
C PRO A 19 1.54 8.17 15.30
N ASP A 20 1.97 6.90 15.42
CA ASP A 20 3.32 6.53 15.86
C ASP A 20 4.30 6.34 14.70
N LEU A 21 4.88 7.44 14.23
CA LEU A 21 5.86 7.45 13.13
C LEU A 21 7.10 6.60 13.41
N SER A 22 7.51 6.43 14.67
CA SER A 22 8.68 5.61 15.05
C SER A 22 8.53 4.13 14.71
N THR A 23 7.29 3.63 14.57
CA THR A 23 7.01 2.22 14.21
C THR A 23 6.47 2.07 12.80
N LEU A 24 6.29 3.17 12.07
CA LEU A 24 5.68 3.21 10.74
C LEU A 24 6.39 2.28 9.75
N GLY A 25 7.73 2.33 9.70
CA GLY A 25 8.50 1.48 8.78
C GLY A 25 8.35 -0.02 9.07
N PHE A 26 8.26 -0.41 10.35
CA PHE A 26 8.04 -1.80 10.74
C PHE A 26 6.62 -2.28 10.39
N ARG A 27 5.61 -1.44 10.66
CA ARG A 27 4.21 -1.71 10.29
C ARG A 27 4.06 -1.81 8.77
N TRP A 28 4.66 -0.90 8.03
CA TRP A 28 4.69 -0.91 6.56
C TRP A 28 5.32 -2.21 6.02
N THR A 29 6.49 -2.58 6.54
CA THR A 29 7.19 -3.81 6.11
C THR A 29 6.34 -5.06 6.37
N ARG A 30 5.67 -5.13 7.52
CA ARG A 30 4.76 -6.24 7.86
C ARG A 30 3.54 -6.28 6.92
N TRP A 31 2.96 -5.13 6.63
CA TRP A 31 1.83 -5.02 5.72
C TRP A 31 2.22 -5.38 4.28
N LEU A 32 3.36 -4.86 3.80
CA LEU A 32 3.88 -5.12 2.46
C LEU A 32 4.16 -6.61 2.23
N ARG A 33 4.74 -7.30 3.23
CA ARG A 33 4.91 -8.77 3.14
C ARG A 33 3.57 -9.50 2.99
N SER A 34 2.54 -9.03 3.67
CA SER A 34 1.19 -9.60 3.54
C SER A 34 0.59 -9.32 2.15
N PHE A 35 0.88 -8.15 1.59
CA PHE A 35 0.51 -7.77 0.21
C PHE A 35 1.21 -8.63 -0.84
N GLU A 36 2.50 -8.88 -0.69
CA GLU A 36 3.24 -9.76 -1.60
C GLU A 36 2.64 -11.16 -1.63
N LEU A 37 2.34 -11.74 -0.46
CA LEU A 37 1.69 -13.05 -0.36
C LEU A 37 0.29 -13.06 -1.00
N TYR A 38 -0.48 -11.97 -0.86
CA TYR A 38 -1.79 -11.84 -1.49
C TYR A 38 -1.69 -11.78 -3.02
N THR A 39 -0.77 -10.98 -3.54
CA THR A 39 -0.55 -10.85 -5.00
C THR A 39 0.00 -12.13 -5.62
N TYR A 40 0.84 -12.85 -4.88
CA TYR A 40 1.34 -14.16 -5.27
C TYR A 40 0.21 -15.19 -5.38
N ARG A 41 -0.69 -15.25 -4.38
CA ARG A 41 -1.86 -16.14 -4.46
C ARG A 41 -2.77 -15.81 -5.64
N LYS A 42 -2.96 -14.52 -5.95
CA LYS A 42 -3.84 -14.07 -7.03
C LYS A 42 -3.23 -14.15 -8.43
N ASP A 43 -1.98 -14.63 -8.56
CA ASP A 43 -1.24 -14.68 -9.83
C ASP A 43 -1.21 -13.34 -10.58
N ILE A 44 -1.10 -12.23 -9.83
CA ILE A 44 -1.04 -10.89 -10.42
C ILE A 44 0.37 -10.67 -11.01
N ALA A 45 0.58 -11.12 -12.24
CA ALA A 45 1.85 -11.00 -12.94
C ALA A 45 2.12 -9.58 -13.49
N SER A 46 1.08 -8.77 -13.70
CA SER A 46 1.23 -7.41 -14.21
C SER A 46 1.68 -6.45 -13.12
N ASN A 47 2.88 -5.88 -13.28
CA ASN A 47 3.41 -4.84 -12.39
C ASN A 47 2.46 -3.64 -12.25
N ALA A 48 1.75 -3.28 -13.33
CA ALA A 48 0.77 -2.18 -13.30
C ALA A 48 -0.43 -2.51 -12.40
N GLN A 49 -0.98 -3.72 -12.49
CA GLN A 49 -2.08 -4.17 -11.63
C GLN A 49 -1.62 -4.29 -10.17
N ARG A 50 -0.41 -4.79 -9.94
CA ARG A 50 0.17 -4.89 -8.60
C ARG A 50 0.37 -3.51 -7.96
N LYS A 51 0.86 -2.53 -8.72
CA LYS A 51 1.00 -1.13 -8.28
C LYS A 51 -0.36 -0.50 -8.00
N ALA A 52 -1.34 -0.65 -8.89
CA ALA A 52 -2.69 -0.11 -8.69
C ALA A 52 -3.35 -0.68 -7.42
N LEU A 53 -3.24 -1.98 -7.21
CA LEU A 53 -3.79 -2.64 -6.02
C LEU A 53 -3.06 -2.21 -4.74
N LEU A 54 -1.73 -2.04 -4.80
CA LEU A 54 -0.94 -1.54 -3.68
C LEU A 54 -1.39 -0.14 -3.29
N LEU A 55 -1.51 0.76 -4.26
CA LEU A 55 -1.94 2.14 -4.04
C LEU A 55 -3.37 2.23 -3.52
N HIS A 56 -4.28 1.42 -4.06
CA HIS A 56 -5.66 1.35 -3.59
C HIS A 56 -5.75 0.84 -2.14
N SER A 57 -4.93 -0.16 -1.78
CA SER A 57 -4.98 -0.78 -0.45
C SER A 57 -4.15 -0.04 0.61
N ALA A 58 -3.10 0.66 0.19
CA ALA A 58 -2.21 1.43 1.07
C ALA A 58 -2.77 2.80 1.44
N GLY A 59 -3.71 3.31 0.63
CA GLY A 59 -4.44 4.54 0.93
C GLY A 59 -3.90 5.80 0.29
N LEU A 60 -4.65 6.89 0.49
CA LEU A 60 -4.42 8.17 -0.17
C LEU A 60 -3.08 8.80 0.23
N GLU A 61 -2.65 8.65 1.48
CA GLU A 61 -1.36 9.18 1.95
C GLU A 61 -0.18 8.54 1.21
N VAL A 62 -0.23 7.23 0.97
CA VAL A 62 0.81 6.52 0.22
C VAL A 62 0.72 6.82 -1.28
N GLN A 63 -0.49 7.03 -1.80
CA GLN A 63 -0.67 7.52 -3.17
C GLN A 63 -0.03 8.88 -3.38
N ASP A 64 -0.32 9.83 -2.50
CA ASP A 64 0.18 11.20 -2.58
C ASP A 64 1.71 11.21 -2.58
N ILE A 65 2.34 10.46 -1.66
CA ILE A 65 3.79 10.28 -1.62
C ILE A 65 4.30 9.63 -2.92
N CYS A 66 3.65 8.56 -3.40
CA CYS A 66 4.10 7.86 -4.60
C CYS A 66 4.01 8.75 -5.84
N TYR A 67 2.95 9.56 -5.98
CA TYR A 67 2.81 10.51 -7.08
C TYR A 67 3.74 11.71 -6.93
N ALA A 68 3.92 12.26 -5.73
CA ALA A 68 4.87 13.34 -5.47
C ALA A 68 6.32 12.92 -5.79
N LEU A 69 6.70 11.67 -5.48
CA LEU A 69 8.03 11.13 -5.80
C LEU A 69 8.18 10.73 -7.28
N ASN A 70 7.07 10.41 -7.97
CA ASN A 70 7.06 9.99 -9.37
C ASN A 70 6.69 11.15 -10.32
N CYS A 71 6.49 12.36 -9.83
CA CYS A 71 6.44 13.57 -10.68
C CYS A 71 7.88 14.03 -10.95
N PRO A 72 8.47 13.73 -12.13
CA PRO A 72 9.45 14.66 -12.68
C PRO A 72 8.66 15.93 -12.97
N ASP A 73 8.94 17.00 -12.24
CA ASP A 73 8.54 18.38 -12.50
C ASP A 73 7.02 18.70 -12.68
N PRO A 74 6.53 19.84 -12.14
CA PRO A 74 5.13 20.26 -12.30
C PRO A 74 4.80 20.80 -13.71
N GLU A 75 5.73 20.77 -14.67
CA GLU A 75 5.53 21.29 -16.04
C GLU A 75 5.13 20.20 -17.05
N SER A 76 5.34 18.91 -16.74
CA SER A 76 4.91 17.80 -17.62
C SER A 76 3.45 17.33 -17.40
N CYS A 77 2.81 17.72 -16.30
CA CYS A 77 1.44 17.30 -15.94
C CYS A 77 0.30 18.17 -16.51
N VAL A 78 0.57 19.01 -17.52
CA VAL A 78 -0.47 19.78 -18.22
C VAL A 78 -0.66 19.22 -19.64
N LEU A 79 -1.59 18.27 -19.76
CA LEU A 79 -2.32 18.00 -21.00
C LEU A 79 -3.82 17.93 -20.69
#